data_AF-A0AAP9NL34-F1
#
_entry.id   AF-A0AAP9NL34-F1
#
_cell.length_a   1.000
_cell.length_b   1.000
_cell.length_c   1.000
_cell.angle_alpha   90.00
_cell.angle_beta   90.00
_cell.angle_gamma   90.00
#
_symmetry.space_group_name_H-M   'P 1'
#
loop_
_entity.id
_entity.type
_entity.pdbx_description
1 polymer ?
#
loop_
_entity_poly.entity_id
_entity_poly.type
_entity_poly.pdbx_seq_one_letter_code
_entity_poly.pdbx_strand_id
1 'polypeptide(L)'
;MSANEQFAEMFKPATQATGDEEMMRVVLRAQEYHQQVRDQIEGIIAMKDKGIRLGEESQFEAGSDLHKGFLTGLQIALHLMGEFPIKVEEACDAEEDA
;
A
#
# COMPACT_ATOMS: atom_id res chain seq x y z
N MET A 1 45.65 -22.48 -12.97
CA MET A 1 44.52 -21.59 -12.65
C MET A 1 44.83 -20.24 -13.26
N SER A 2 44.02 -19.81 -14.23
CA SER A 2 44.30 -18.63 -15.04
C SER A 2 43.77 -17.38 -14.35
N ALA A 3 44.46 -16.24 -14.50
CA ALA A 3 44.07 -14.94 -13.94
C ALA A 3 42.65 -14.49 -14.36
N ASN A 4 42.10 -15.07 -15.43
CA ASN A 4 40.73 -14.81 -15.89
C ASN A 4 39.64 -15.47 -15.03
N GLU A 5 39.96 -16.50 -14.23
CA GLU A 5 38.99 -17.16 -13.36
C GLU A 5 38.76 -16.38 -12.06
N GLN A 6 39.77 -15.63 -11.59
CA GLN A 6 39.67 -14.80 -10.37
C GLN A 6 38.88 -13.49 -10.58
N PHE A 7 38.87 -12.95 -11.81
CA PHE A 7 38.08 -11.75 -12.13
C PHE A 7 36.58 -12.05 -12.29
N ALA A 8 36.21 -13.27 -12.67
CA ALA A 8 34.82 -13.68 -12.83
C ALA A 8 34.14 -13.97 -11.47
N GLU A 9 34.89 -14.38 -10.44
CA GLU A 9 34.34 -14.57 -9.09
C GLU A 9 34.18 -13.26 -8.30
N MET A 10 34.91 -12.20 -8.66
CA MET A 10 34.87 -10.92 -7.95
C MET A 10 33.66 -10.05 -8.34
N PHE A 11 32.91 -10.46 -9.36
CA PHE A 11 31.68 -9.80 -9.83
C PHE A 11 30.45 -10.75 -9.80
N LYS A 12 30.36 -11.63 -8.80
CA LYS A 12 29.07 -12.20 -8.38
C LYS A 12 28.16 -11.07 -7.84
N PRO A 13 26.83 -11.16 -8.01
CA PRO A 13 25.94 -10.04 -8.31
C PRO A 13 25.64 -9.18 -7.08
N ALA A 14 26.44 -8.15 -6.83
CA ALA A 14 26.11 -7.09 -5.87
C ALA A 14 24.93 -6.20 -6.34
N THR A 15 24.36 -6.46 -7.52
CA THR A 15 23.30 -5.64 -8.14
C THR A 15 21.88 -6.17 -7.91
N GLN A 16 21.69 -7.44 -7.53
CA GLN A 16 20.35 -7.99 -7.25
C GLN A 16 19.88 -7.64 -5.83
N ALA A 17 20.76 -7.74 -4.83
CA ALA A 17 20.42 -7.42 -3.43
C ALA A 17 19.88 -5.99 -3.24
N THR A 18 20.39 -5.01 -3.99
CA THR A 18 19.91 -3.62 -3.91
C THR A 18 18.54 -3.41 -4.56
N GLY A 19 18.24 -4.15 -5.64
CA GLY A 19 16.97 -4.01 -6.35
C GLY A 19 15.79 -4.57 -5.57
N ASP A 20 16.00 -5.73 -4.93
CA ASP A 20 14.96 -6.38 -4.12
C ASP A 20 14.64 -5.58 -2.85
N GLU A 21 15.66 -5.00 -2.19
CA GLU A 21 15.47 -4.11 -1.04
C GLU A 21 14.73 -2.81 -1.41
N GLU A 22 15.06 -2.19 -2.54
CA GLU A 22 14.37 -0.99 -3.01
C GLU A 22 12.91 -1.28 -3.41
N MET A 23 12.67 -2.39 -4.11
CA MET A 23 11.33 -2.83 -4.47
C MET A 23 10.49 -3.14 -3.22
N MET A 24 11.06 -3.87 -2.27
CA MET A 24 10.41 -4.14 -0.97
C MET A 24 10.02 -2.85 -0.26
N ARG A 25 10.91 -1.85 -0.24
CA ARG A 25 10.63 -0.55 0.38
C ARG A 25 9.49 0.18 -0.31
N VAL A 26 9.40 0.12 -1.64
CA VAL A 26 8.29 0.72 -2.39
C VAL A 26 6.97 0.03 -2.07
N VAL A 27 6.96 -1.31 -2.04
CA VAL A 27 5.77 -2.11 -1.73
C VAL A 27 5.27 -1.82 -0.30
N LEU A 28 6.17 -1.80 0.69
CA LEU A 28 5.83 -1.49 2.08
C LEU A 28 5.23 -0.08 2.21
N ARG A 29 5.84 0.94 1.58
CA ARG A 29 5.29 2.31 1.61
C ARG A 29 3.93 2.40 0.93
N ALA A 30 3.72 1.70 -0.17
CA ALA A 30 2.44 1.67 -0.85
C ALA A 30 1.36 0.99 0.02
N GLN A 31 1.71 -0.08 0.73
CA GLN A 31 0.83 -0.77 1.67
C GLN A 31 0.48 0.13 2.86
N GLU A 32 1.46 0.80 3.47
CA GLU A 32 1.26 1.75 4.58
C GLU A 32 0.33 2.89 4.16
N TYR A 33 0.60 3.51 3.01
CA TYR A 33 -0.25 4.58 2.47
C TYR A 33 -1.68 4.10 2.22
N HIS A 34 -1.84 2.93 1.61
CA HIS A 34 -3.15 2.32 1.38
C HIS A 34 -3.91 2.12 2.70
N GLN A 35 -3.25 1.56 3.72
CA GLN A 35 -3.86 1.34 5.03
C GLN A 35 -4.23 2.67 5.70
N GLN A 36 -3.34 3.67 5.65
CA GLN A 36 -3.60 4.98 6.23
C GLN A 36 -4.84 5.66 5.62
N VAL A 37 -5.00 5.59 4.30
CA VAL A 37 -6.18 6.15 3.61
C VAL A 37 -7.46 5.41 4.04
N ARG A 38 -7.41 4.08 4.13
CA ARG A 38 -8.54 3.29 4.63
C ARG A 38 -8.94 3.69 6.05
N ASP A 39 -7.97 3.76 6.96
CA ASP A 39 -8.19 4.11 8.37
C ASP A 39 -8.82 5.51 8.50
N GLN A 40 -8.39 6.47 7.67
CA GLN A 40 -8.98 7.81 7.64
C GLN A 40 -10.45 7.78 7.22
N ILE A 41 -10.78 7.05 6.15
CA ILE A 41 -12.17 6.93 5.67
C ILE A 41 -13.03 6.23 6.71
N GLU A 42 -12.55 5.11 7.28
CA GLU A 42 -13.22 4.38 8.35
C GLU A 42 -13.45 5.26 9.58
N GLY A 43 -12.46 6.08 9.95
CA GLY A 43 -12.57 7.05 11.04
C GLY A 43 -13.66 8.10 10.80
N ILE A 44 -13.77 8.63 9.58
CA ILE A 44 -14.84 9.58 9.22
C ILE A 44 -16.22 8.89 9.31
N ILE A 45 -16.34 7.68 8.76
CA ILE A 45 -17.60 6.91 8.80
C ILE A 45 -18.01 6.57 10.24
N ALA A 46 -17.05 6.24 11.11
CA ALA A 46 -17.31 5.96 12.52
C ALA A 46 -17.85 7.20 13.28
N MET A 47 -17.52 8.40 12.81
CA MET A 47 -18.03 9.67 13.35
C MET A 47 -19.28 10.20 12.63
N LYS A 48 -20.09 9.32 12.03
CA LYS A 48 -21.29 9.67 11.23
C LYS A 48 -22.31 10.60 11.89
N ASP A 49 -22.29 10.78 13.20
CA ASP A 49 -23.24 11.66 13.89
C ASP A 49 -22.72 13.11 14.00
N LYS A 50 -21.51 13.39 13.51
CA LYS A 50 -20.89 14.72 13.50
C LYS A 50 -21.01 15.37 12.12
N GLY A 51 -21.13 16.69 12.11
CA GLY A 51 -21.02 17.47 10.87
C GLY A 51 -19.62 17.33 10.26
N ILE A 52 -19.55 17.45 8.94
CA ILE A 52 -18.31 17.30 8.17
C ILE A 52 -17.94 18.66 7.58
N ARG A 53 -16.67 19.04 7.66
CA ARG A 53 -16.14 20.24 7.00
C ARG A 53 -15.01 19.84 6.07
N LEU A 54 -15.14 20.23 4.80
CA LEU A 54 -14.13 20.05 3.77
C LEU A 54 -13.58 21.43 3.37
N GLY A 55 -12.33 21.70 3.78
CA GLY A 55 -11.72 23.01 3.57
C GLY A 55 -12.51 24.13 4.26
N GLU A 56 -12.48 25.32 3.65
CA GLU A 56 -13.12 26.51 4.21
C GLU A 56 -14.58 26.69 3.75
N GLU A 57 -14.93 26.16 2.57
CA GLU A 57 -16.19 26.49 1.90
C GLU A 57 -17.29 25.42 2.04
N SER A 58 -16.92 24.16 2.29
CA SER A 58 -17.88 23.05 2.30
C SER A 58 -18.14 22.56 3.72
N GLN A 59 -19.36 22.74 4.20
CA GLN A 59 -19.81 22.22 5.49
C GLN A 59 -21.11 21.44 5.31
N PHE A 60 -21.12 20.19 5.78
CA PHE A 60 -22.28 19.32 5.78
C PHE A 60 -22.78 19.15 7.20
N GLU A 61 -23.99 19.64 7.47
CA GLU A 61 -24.64 19.45 8.76
C GLU A 61 -25.00 17.99 8.99
N ALA A 62 -24.83 17.51 10.21
CA ALA A 62 -25.15 16.13 10.58
C ALA A 62 -26.64 15.84 10.28
N GLY A 63 -26.90 14.71 9.62
CA GLY A 63 -28.25 14.28 9.26
C GLY A 63 -28.87 14.97 8.04
N SER A 64 -28.22 16.00 7.46
CA SER A 64 -28.62 16.55 6.16
C SER A 64 -28.48 15.53 5.02
N ASP A 65 -29.19 15.73 3.92
CA ASP A 65 -29.12 14.80 2.79
C ASP A 65 -27.74 14.82 2.10
N LEU A 66 -27.09 15.97 2.05
CA LEU A 66 -25.70 16.10 1.57
C LEU A 66 -24.74 15.30 2.46
N HIS A 67 -24.90 15.39 3.77
CA HIS A 67 -24.10 14.63 4.73
C HIS A 67 -24.29 13.11 4.57
N LYS A 68 -25.53 12.64 4.44
CA LYS A 68 -25.83 11.21 4.18
C LYS A 68 -25.24 10.74 2.85
N GLY A 69 -25.38 11.55 1.80
CA GLY A 69 -24.82 11.26 0.48
C GLY A 69 -23.30 11.16 0.51
N PHE A 70 -22.64 12.08 1.22
CA PHE A 70 -21.20 12.06 1.41
C PHE A 70 -20.73 10.80 2.14
N LEU A 71 -21.35 10.44 3.27
CA LEU A 71 -21.03 9.21 4.02
C LEU A 71 -21.25 7.95 3.18
N THR A 72 -22.33 7.92 2.39
CA THR A 72 -22.61 6.79 1.47
C THR A 72 -21.51 6.69 0.41
N GLY A 73 -21.08 7.82 -0.17
CA GLY A 73 -19.98 7.87 -1.13
C GLY A 73 -18.68 7.33 -0.54
N LEU A 74 -18.36 7.68 0.71
CA LEU A 74 -17.19 7.14 1.41
C LEU A 74 -17.29 5.63 1.66
N GLN A 75 -18.47 5.11 2.02
CA GLN A 75 -18.67 3.67 2.18
C GLN A 75 -18.49 2.91 0.86
N ILE A 76 -18.97 3.46 -0.25
CA ILE A 76 -18.76 2.91 -1.59
C ILE A 76 -17.26 2.94 -1.93
N ALA A 77 -16.58 4.06 -1.70
CA ALA A 77 -15.15 4.20 -1.96
C ALA A 77 -14.33 3.18 -1.16
N LEU A 78 -14.63 3.00 0.12
CA LEU A 78 -13.96 2.03 0.99
C LEU A 78 -14.18 0.58 0.50
N HIS A 79 -15.38 0.26 0.03
CA HIS A 79 -15.68 -1.04 -0.55
C HIS A 79 -14.90 -1.29 -1.84
N LEU A 80 -14.86 -0.30 -2.74
CA LEU A 80 -14.13 -0.38 -4.00
C LEU A 80 -12.61 -0.43 -3.81
N MET A 81 -12.10 0.22 -2.77
CA MET A 81 -10.66 0.24 -2.45
C MET A 81 -10.15 -1.17 -2.10
N GLY A 82 -10.96 -2.00 -1.45
CA GLY A 82 -10.64 -3.40 -1.21
C GLY A 82 -9.33 -3.61 -0.42
N GLU A 83 -8.73 -4.77 -0.60
CA GLU A 83 -7.43 -5.11 0.01
C GLU A 83 -6.28 -4.63 -0.87
N PHE A 84 -5.11 -4.42 -0.26
CA PHE A 84 -3.91 -4.09 -1.01
C PHE A 84 -3.55 -5.24 -1.98
N PRO A 85 -3.40 -4.99 -3.29
CA PRO A 85 -3.40 -6.04 -4.30
C PRO A 85 -2.06 -6.77 -4.48
N ILE A 86 -1.03 -6.41 -3.70
CA ILE A 86 0.29 -7.03 -3.77
C ILE A 86 0.53 -7.82 -2.49
N LYS A 87 0.90 -9.09 -2.66
CA LYS A 87 1.39 -9.96 -1.60
C LYS A 87 2.86 -10.26 -1.87
N VAL A 88 3.70 -10.13 -0.85
CA VAL A 88 5.10 -10.53 -0.92
C VAL A 88 5.15 -12.01 -0.54
N GLU A 89 5.55 -12.86 -1.47
CA GLU A 89 5.76 -14.29 -1.25
C GLU A 89 7.27 -14.57 -1.33
N GLU A 90 7.78 -15.41 -0.43
CA GLU A 90 9.14 -15.94 -0.55
C GLU A 90 9.18 -16.85 -1.79
N ALA A 91 10.20 -16.70 -2.64
CA ALA A 91 10.41 -17.61 -3.75
C ALA A 91 10.58 -19.02 -3.18
N CYS A 92 9.69 -19.95 -3.54
CA CYS A 92 9.91 -21.36 -3.25
C CYS A 92 11.18 -21.80 -3.97
N ASP A 93 12.25 -22.08 -3.21
CA ASP A 93 13.40 -22.81 -3.70
C ASP A 93 12.95 -24.23 -4.05
N ALA A 94 12.53 -24.42 -5.30
CA ALA A 94 12.30 -25.73 -5.88
C ALA A 94 13.67 -26.39 -6.13
N GLU A 95 14.11 -27.17 -5.14
CA GLU A 95 14.95 -28.38 -5.21
C GLU A 95 16.11 -28.40 -6.25
N GLU A 96 17.35 -28.35 -5.76
CA GLU A 96 18.48 -29.07 -6.38
C GLU A 96 19.01 -30.11 -5.38
N ASP A 97 18.25 -31.20 -5.17
CA ASP A 97 18.81 -32.49 -4.76
C ASP A 97 18.77 -33.40 -5.99
N ALA A 98 19.91 -33.49 -6.70
CA ALA A 98 20.16 -34.44 -7.79
C ALA A 98 21.36 -35.34 -7.46
#